data_AF-A0A645IGA4-F1
#
_entry.id   AF-A0A645IGA4-F1
#
_cell.length_a   1.000
_cell.length_b   1.000
_cell.length_c   1.000
_cell.angle_alpha   90.00
_cell.angle_beta   90.00
_cell.angle_gamma   90.00
#
_symmetry.space_group_name_H-M   'P 1'
#
loop_
_entity.id
_entity.type
_entity.pdbx_description
1 polymer ?
#
loop_
_entity_poly.entity_id
_entity_poly.type
_entity_poly.pdbx_seq_one_letter_code
_entity_poly.pdbx_strand_id
1 'polypeptide(L)'
;MGELKNESWIKDCRVWLYRGAWQEWDVADADMAVPLSPEEVNIKREAIFKHQSQKDRPLFPGSDKREFWLRAEERNHNTAVLFDKLGMAEYQAIELFVRYNVQ
;
A
#
# COMPACT_ATOMS: atom_id res chain seq x y z
N MET A 1 19.49 -1.82 3.34
CA MET A 1 19.57 -1.90 4.82
C MET A 1 20.89 -2.47 5.33
N GLY A 2 21.47 -3.52 4.72
CA GLY A 2 22.72 -4.12 5.23
C GLY A 2 23.87 -3.14 5.47
N GLU A 3 24.08 -2.20 4.56
CA GLU A 3 25.15 -1.18 4.64
C GLU A 3 24.90 -0.12 5.71
N LEU A 4 23.63 0.15 6.05
CA LEU A 4 23.26 1.21 6.98
C LEU A 4 23.06 0.69 8.42
N LYS A 5 23.16 -0.63 8.67
CA LYS A 5 22.87 -1.24 9.98
C LYS A 5 23.71 -0.67 11.13
N ASN A 6 24.93 -0.20 10.82
CA ASN A 6 25.85 0.31 11.84
C ASN A 6 25.69 1.82 12.11
N GLU A 7 24.84 2.50 11.34
CA GLU A 7 24.58 3.92 11.53
C GLU A 7 23.69 4.16 12.74
N SER A 8 24.15 4.98 13.69
CA SER A 8 23.43 5.21 14.95
C SER A 8 22.04 5.83 14.75
N TRP A 9 21.92 6.75 13.78
CA TRP A 9 20.68 7.47 13.47
C TRP A 9 19.56 6.56 12.92
N ILE A 10 19.89 5.38 12.40
CA ILE A 10 18.87 4.42 11.94
C ILE A 10 18.01 3.91 13.10
N LYS A 11 18.56 3.87 14.33
CA LYS A 11 17.81 3.45 15.53
C LYS A 11 16.69 4.43 15.86
N ASP A 12 16.82 5.69 15.46
CA ASP A 12 15.81 6.74 15.65
C ASP A 12 14.81 6.81 14.49
N CYS A 13 15.01 6.01 13.42
CA CYS A 13 14.11 5.98 12.28
C CYS A 13 13.01 4.93 12.43
N ARG A 14 11.84 5.23 11.84
CA ARG A 14 10.79 4.24 11.59
C ARG A 14 10.76 3.90 10.11
N VAL A 15 10.98 2.63 9.79
CA VAL A 15 10.99 2.15 8.42
C VAL A 15 9.75 1.31 8.18
N TRP A 16 8.97 1.70 7.18
CA TRP A 16 7.71 1.05 6.80
C TRP A 16 7.86 0.34 5.46
N LEU A 17 7.54 -0.95 5.43
CA LEU A 17 7.57 -1.80 4.26
C LEU A 17 6.22 -1.76 3.55
N TYR A 18 6.23 -1.21 2.35
CA TYR A 18 5.07 -1.14 1.46
C TYR A 18 5.24 -2.14 0.31
N ARG A 19 4.22 -2.96 0.04
CA ARG A 19 4.25 -4.00 -1.01
C ARG A 19 3.64 -3.57 -2.35
N GLY A 20 3.11 -2.35 -2.44
CA GLY A 20 2.57 -1.81 -3.69
C GLY A 20 1.34 -2.56 -4.19
N ALA A 21 1.01 -2.35 -5.48
CA ALA A 21 -0.22 -2.89 -6.06
C ALA A 21 -0.17 -4.39 -6.41
N TRP A 22 0.99 -5.04 -6.27
CA TRP A 22 1.19 -6.45 -6.65
C TRP A 22 0.78 -7.42 -5.54
N GLN A 23 1.07 -7.09 -4.29
CA GLN A 23 0.70 -7.90 -3.13
C GLN A 23 0.43 -6.98 -1.95
N GLU A 24 -0.56 -7.30 -1.12
CA GLU A 24 -0.82 -6.59 0.13
C GLU A 24 -0.36 -7.45 1.30
N TRP A 25 -0.19 -6.81 2.44
CA TRP A 25 -0.10 -7.48 3.72
C TRP A 25 -1.50 -7.98 4.12
N ASP A 26 -1.56 -9.09 4.85
CA ASP A 26 -2.79 -9.43 5.55
C ASP A 26 -3.06 -8.36 6.62
N VAL A 27 -4.32 -8.08 6.92
CA VAL A 27 -4.69 -7.19 8.03
C VAL A 27 -4.10 -7.69 9.34
N ALA A 28 -4.01 -9.02 9.53
CA ALA A 28 -3.39 -9.61 10.71
C ALA A 28 -1.87 -9.41 10.79
N ASP A 29 -1.21 -9.20 9.65
CA ASP A 29 0.25 -9.01 9.57
C ASP A 29 0.64 -7.52 9.61
N ALA A 30 -0.31 -6.60 9.42
CA ALA A 30 -0.04 -5.17 9.29
C ALA A 30 0.23 -4.51 10.64
N ASP A 31 1.30 -3.72 10.71
CA ASP A 31 1.67 -2.92 11.89
C ASP A 31 1.08 -1.50 11.85
N MET A 32 0.69 -1.03 10.66
CA MET A 32 0.09 0.28 10.44
C MET A 32 -0.94 0.21 9.31
N ALA A 33 -2.10 0.80 9.58
CA ALA A 33 -3.17 1.03 8.61
C ALA A 33 -3.35 2.54 8.42
N VAL A 34 -3.26 3.01 7.19
CA VAL A 34 -3.46 4.43 6.82
C VAL A 34 -4.77 4.55 6.05
N PRO A 35 -5.82 5.12 6.65
CA PRO A 35 -7.08 5.34 5.97
C PRO A 35 -6.98 6.48 4.96
N LEU A 36 -7.72 6.35 3.87
CA LEU A 36 -7.83 7.34 2.80
C LEU A 36 -9.30 7.75 2.62
N SER A 37 -9.51 9.06 2.54
CA SER A 37 -10.77 9.68 2.11
C SER A 37 -11.01 9.50 0.61
N PRO A 38 -12.25 9.72 0.13
CA PRO A 38 -12.54 9.70 -1.30
C PRO A 38 -11.67 10.66 -2.14
N GLU A 39 -11.33 11.82 -1.60
CA GLU A 39 -10.48 12.81 -2.28
C GLU A 39 -9.03 12.31 -2.41
N GLU A 40 -8.47 11.73 -1.35
CA GLU A 40 -7.11 11.17 -1.36
C GLU A 40 -6.98 9.99 -2.33
N VAL A 41 -8.02 9.17 -2.46
CA VAL A 41 -8.06 8.09 -3.46
C VAL A 41 -8.02 8.65 -4.88
N ASN A 42 -8.76 9.74 -5.16
CA ASN A 42 -8.70 10.40 -6.46
C ASN A 42 -7.30 10.98 -6.76
N ILE A 43 -6.68 11.65 -5.78
CA ILE A 43 -5.31 12.17 -5.91
C ILE A 43 -4.32 11.04 -6.20
N LYS A 44 -4.44 9.92 -5.47
CA LYS A 44 -3.62 8.72 -5.69
C LYS A 44 -3.81 8.15 -7.10
N ARG A 45 -5.06 8.05 -7.57
CA ARG A 45 -5.40 7.56 -8.91
C ARG A 45 -4.72 8.42 -9.98
N GLU A 46 -4.82 9.75 -9.86
CA GLU A 46 -4.13 10.66 -10.78
C GLU A 46 -2.62 10.53 -10.75
N ALA A 47 -2.02 10.36 -9.56
CA ALA A 47 -0.58 10.19 -9.41
C ALA A 47 -0.09 8.91 -10.11
N ILE A 48 -0.84 7.82 -10.02
CA ILE A 48 -0.58 6.58 -10.77
C ILE A 48 -0.64 6.84 -12.28
N PHE A 49 -1.68 7.53 -12.77
CA PHE A 49 -1.82 7.84 -14.19
C PHE A 49 -0.70 8.73 -14.74
N LYS A 50 -0.21 9.69 -13.94
CA LYS A 50 0.89 10.59 -14.31
C LYS A 50 2.23 9.84 -14.45
N HIS A 51 2.37 8.69 -13.82
CA HIS A 51 3.57 7.86 -13.92
C HIS A 51 3.47 6.89 -15.10
N GLN A 52 3.94 7.30 -16.29
CA GLN A 52 3.79 6.56 -17.56
C GLN A 52 4.26 5.09 -17.52
N SER A 53 5.27 4.75 -16.72
CA SER A 53 5.74 3.36 -16.57
C SER A 53 4.77 2.43 -15.81
N GLN A 54 3.70 2.98 -15.21
CA GLN A 54 2.57 2.23 -14.63
C GLN A 54 1.31 2.25 -15.53
N LYS A 55 1.35 3.02 -16.63
CA LYS A 55 0.28 3.10 -17.64
C LYS A 55 0.43 2.01 -18.71
N ASP A 56 1.67 1.64 -19.03
CA ASP A 56 1.93 0.54 -19.97
C ASP A 56 1.69 -0.82 -19.33
N ARG A 57 1.33 -1.81 -20.16
CA ARG A 57 1.15 -3.21 -19.76
C ARG A 57 2.31 -3.60 -18.84
N PRO A 58 2.05 -4.15 -17.65
CA PRO A 58 3.13 -4.59 -16.78
C PRO A 58 4.04 -5.55 -17.54
N LEU A 59 5.37 -5.46 -17.31
CA LEU A 59 6.35 -6.37 -17.95
C LEU A 59 6.00 -7.86 -17.75
N PHE A 60 5.27 -8.15 -16.66
CA PHE A 60 4.71 -9.46 -16.36
C PHE A 60 3.21 -9.32 -16.08
N PRO A 61 2.36 -9.31 -17.12
CA PRO A 61 0.93 -9.38 -16.89
C PRO A 61 0.65 -10.80 -16.40
N GLY A 62 0.40 -10.94 -15.10
CA GLY A 62 -0.20 -12.16 -14.56
C GLY A 62 -1.57 -12.42 -15.19
N SER A 63 -2.37 -13.30 -14.59
CA SER A 63 -3.71 -13.64 -15.08
C SER A 63 -4.74 -12.51 -14.99
N ASP A 64 -4.46 -11.46 -14.22
CA ASP A 64 -5.35 -10.32 -14.06
C ASP A 64 -5.25 -9.38 -15.27
N LYS A 65 -6.39 -8.98 -15.82
CA LYS A 65 -6.52 -8.13 -17.02
C LYS A 65 -6.84 -6.66 -16.69
N ARG A 66 -7.15 -6.33 -15.43
CA ARG A 66 -7.49 -4.97 -14.99
C ARG A 66 -6.29 -4.03 -15.13
N GLU A 67 -6.54 -2.74 -15.34
CA GLU A 67 -5.48 -1.74 -15.32
C GLU A 67 -4.88 -1.60 -13.91
N PHE A 68 -3.61 -1.16 -13.84
CA PHE A 68 -2.88 -1.07 -12.58
C PHE A 68 -3.59 -0.19 -11.55
N TRP A 69 -4.10 0.96 -11.96
CA TRP A 69 -4.82 1.89 -11.08
C TRP A 69 -6.08 1.25 -10.49
N LEU A 70 -6.84 0.49 -11.30
CA LEU A 70 -8.07 -0.18 -10.87
C LEU A 70 -7.75 -1.26 -9.83
N ARG A 71 -6.66 -2.01 -10.04
CA ARG A 71 -6.19 -2.99 -9.05
C ARG A 71 -5.77 -2.33 -7.75
N ALA A 72 -4.97 -1.26 -7.83
CA ALA A 72 -4.49 -0.57 -6.64
C ALA A 72 -5.67 -0.03 -5.81
N GLU A 73 -6.70 0.52 -6.48
CA GLU A 73 -7.88 1.08 -5.82
C GLU A 73 -8.80 0.02 -5.22
N GLU A 74 -9.20 -1.00 -5.99
CA GLU A 74 -10.10 -2.06 -5.49
C GLU A 74 -9.48 -2.80 -4.30
N ARG A 75 -8.15 -2.95 -4.29
CA ARG A 75 -7.41 -3.58 -3.20
C ARG A 75 -7.51 -2.79 -1.89
N ASN A 76 -7.15 -1.52 -1.92
CA ASN A 76 -7.24 -0.70 -0.72
C ASN A 76 -8.69 -0.51 -0.27
N HIS A 77 -9.65 -0.49 -1.20
CA HIS A 77 -11.07 -0.48 -0.87
C HIS A 77 -11.50 -1.77 -0.16
N ASN A 78 -11.08 -2.95 -0.65
CA ASN A 78 -11.37 -4.22 0.00
C ASN A 78 -10.78 -4.30 1.42
N THR A 79 -9.60 -3.72 1.64
CA THR A 79 -9.02 -3.59 2.99
C THR A 79 -9.92 -2.72 3.88
N ALA A 80 -10.43 -1.60 3.38
CA ALA A 80 -11.38 -0.77 4.14
C ALA A 80 -12.68 -1.53 4.49
N VAL A 81 -13.23 -2.28 3.54
CA VAL A 81 -14.41 -3.15 3.76
C VAL A 81 -14.13 -4.23 4.80
N LEU A 82 -12.92 -4.79 4.83
CA LEU A 82 -12.54 -5.78 5.84
C LEU A 82 -12.43 -5.14 7.24
N PHE A 83 -11.87 -3.94 7.34
CA PHE A 83 -11.83 -3.17 8.59
C PHE A 83 -13.24 -2.85 9.10
N ASP A 84 -14.14 -2.40 8.22
CA ASP A 84 -15.56 -2.17 8.56
C ASP A 84 -16.23 -3.44 9.11
N LYS A 85 -16.03 -4.58 8.44
CA LYS A 85 -16.54 -5.88 8.93
C LYS A 85 -15.97 -6.32 10.29
N LEU A 86 -14.80 -5.82 10.66
CA LEU A 86 -14.19 -6.02 11.97
C LEU A 86 -14.70 -5.02 13.03
N GLY A 87 -15.57 -4.09 12.65
CA GLY A 87 -16.16 -3.07 13.52
C GLY A 87 -15.34 -1.78 13.63
N MET A 88 -14.40 -1.55 12.72
CA MET A 88 -13.62 -0.32 12.66
C MET A 88 -14.37 0.76 11.87
N ALA A 89 -13.87 2.00 11.93
CA ALA A 89 -14.45 3.11 11.18
C ALA A 89 -14.38 2.88 9.65
N GLU A 90 -15.42 3.34 8.96
CA GLU A 90 -15.53 3.26 7.51
C GLU A 90 -14.63 4.29 6.81
N TYR A 91 -13.95 3.84 5.75
CA TYR A 91 -13.10 4.68 4.90
C TYR A 91 -13.25 4.26 3.43
N GLN A 92 -12.87 5.13 2.49
CA GLN A 92 -12.92 4.78 1.07
C GLN A 92 -11.91 3.67 0.74
N ALA A 93 -10.73 3.75 1.36
CA ALA A 93 -9.62 2.85 1.13
C ALA A 93 -8.68 2.85 2.35
N ILE A 94 -7.95 1.76 2.57
CA ILE A 94 -6.92 1.64 3.61
C ILE A 94 -5.65 1.04 3.01
N GLU A 95 -4.51 1.65 3.34
CA GLU A 95 -3.16 1.15 3.00
C GLU A 95 -2.50 0.49 4.19
N LEU A 96 -1.84 -0.64 3.95
CA LEU A 96 -1.18 -1.43 5.00
C LEU A 96 0.34 -1.38 4.89
N PHE A 97 0.99 -1.26 6.05
CA PHE A 97 2.44 -1.23 6.17
C PHE A 97 2.90 -2.16 7.28
N VAL A 98 4.06 -2.78 7.07
CA VAL A 98 4.76 -3.57 8.09
C VAL A 98 6.00 -2.82 8.53
N ARG A 99 6.24 -2.78 9.83
CA ARG A 99 7.43 -2.12 10.39
C ARG A 99 8.65 -3.01 10.17
N TYR A 100 9.67 -2.45 9.55
CA TYR A 100 10.98 -3.09 9.56
C TYR A 100 11.65 -2.83 10.91
N ASN A 101 11.87 -3.90 11.67
CA ASN A 101 12.56 -3.84 12.95
C ASN A 101 14.07 -3.91 12.72
N VAL A 102 14.74 -2.79 12.98
CA VAL A 102 16.21 -2.73 13.02
C VAL A 102 16.66 -3.44 14.29
N GLN A 103 17.46 -4.50 14.13
CA GLN A 103 18.15 -5.20 15.22
C GLN A 103 19.44 -4.47 15.59
#